data_AF-A0A1F5ETA9-F1
#
_entry.id   AF-A0A1F5ETA9-F1
#
_cell.length_a   1.000
_cell.length_b   1.000
_cell.length_c   1.000
_cell.angle_alpha   90.00
_cell.angle_beta   90.00
_cell.angle_gamma   90.00
#
_symmetry.space_group_name_H-M   'P 1'
#
loop_
_entity.id
_entity.type
_entity.pdbx_description
1 polymer ?
#
loop_
_entity_poly.entity_id
_entity_poly.type
_entity_poly.pdbx_seq_one_letter_code
_entity_poly.pdbx_strand_id
1 'polypeptide(L)'
;MSKEREISLGGSNERLKKGIYEASAKIFQDTENLALCINITNTKIDKVVVSEWFNIEILNHDEKTENWLALVVARNMLTSIIAGRRGKRDEVQEGWKKLMEALGVDK
;
A
#
# COMPACT_ATOMS: atom_id res chain seq x y z
N MET A 1 27.64 -2.38 4.84
CA MET A 1 26.61 -1.84 5.74
C MET A 1 25.56 -1.18 4.88
N SER A 2 24.34 -1.73 4.82
CA SER A 2 23.29 -1.11 4.00
C SER A 2 22.83 0.20 4.67
N LYS A 3 22.71 1.29 3.92
CA LYS A 3 22.12 2.54 4.43
C LYS A 3 20.61 2.48 4.22
N GLU A 4 19.85 2.47 5.30
CA GLU A 4 18.39 2.60 5.28
C GLU A 4 18.02 4.08 5.46
N ARG A 5 17.09 4.57 4.63
CA ARG A 5 16.61 5.96 4.66
C ARG A 5 15.09 5.99 4.55
N GLU A 6 14.42 6.66 5.48
CA GLU A 6 12.97 6.90 5.36
C GLU A 6 12.67 7.93 4.27
N ILE A 7 11.58 7.73 3.53
CA ILE A 7 11.07 8.68 2.55
C ILE A 7 9.90 9.48 3.13
N SER A 8 9.92 10.79 2.90
CA SER A 8 8.75 11.63 3.15
C SER A 8 7.68 11.40 2.08
N LEU A 9 6.51 10.93 2.50
CA LEU A 9 5.32 10.84 1.65
C LEU A 9 4.44 12.12 1.74
N GLY A 10 5.05 13.24 2.17
CA GLY A 10 4.47 14.59 2.29
C GLY A 10 4.02 14.94 3.72
N GLY A 11 4.30 16.16 4.20
CA GLY A 11 3.93 16.66 5.55
C GLY A 11 4.97 16.34 6.64
N SER A 12 5.00 17.11 7.73
CA SER A 12 6.20 17.26 8.59
C SER A 12 6.59 16.05 9.46
N ASN A 13 5.91 14.89 9.33
CA ASN A 13 6.25 13.60 9.98
C ASN A 13 5.56 12.37 9.32
N GLU A 14 5.19 12.40 8.05
CA GLU A 14 3.93 11.76 7.60
C GLU A 14 4.05 10.51 6.70
N ARG A 15 3.32 9.47 7.13
CA ARG A 15 2.86 8.32 6.34
C ARG A 15 1.61 8.71 5.56
N LEU A 16 1.45 8.19 4.34
CA LEU A 16 0.26 8.48 3.53
C LEU A 16 -0.93 7.63 3.99
N LYS A 17 -2.02 8.26 4.44
CA LYS A 17 -3.19 7.57 5.01
C LYS A 17 -4.41 7.60 4.10
N LYS A 18 -5.11 6.47 3.98
CA LYS A 18 -6.42 6.37 3.31
C LYS A 18 -7.31 5.34 4.00
N GLY A 19 -8.36 5.81 4.66
CA GLY A 19 -9.23 4.96 5.47
C GLY A 19 -8.48 4.33 6.65
N ILE A 20 -8.52 2.99 6.76
CA ILE A 20 -7.79 2.22 7.78
C ILE A 20 -6.38 1.82 7.35
N TYR A 21 -5.96 2.24 6.16
CA TYR A 21 -4.66 1.87 5.61
C TYR A 21 -3.72 3.05 5.64
N GLU A 22 -2.48 2.76 6.00
CA GLU A 22 -1.40 3.73 6.10
C GLU A 22 -0.19 3.19 5.34
N ALA A 23 0.39 4.02 4.48
CA ALA A 23 1.55 3.68 3.68
C ALA A 23 2.81 4.33 4.25
N SER A 24 3.89 3.56 4.31
CA SER A 24 5.24 4.04 4.62
C SER A 24 6.19 3.61 3.52
N ALA A 25 7.25 4.39 3.30
CA ALA A 25 8.24 4.13 2.27
C ALA A 25 9.64 4.25 2.85
N LYS A 26 10.52 3.33 2.44
CA LYS A 26 11.92 3.27 2.87
C LYS A 26 12.80 2.95 1.68
N ILE A 27 13.95 3.60 1.57
CA ILE A 27 15.01 3.22 0.64
C ILE A 27 16.05 2.42 1.40
N PHE A 28 16.47 1.31 0.79
CA PHE A 28 17.60 0.51 1.20
C PHE A 28 18.70 0.65 0.16
N GLN A 29 19.90 1.01 0.60
CA GLN A 29 21.09 1.08 -0.24
C GLN A 29 22.08 0.01 0.20
N ASP A 30 22.42 -0.94 -0.67
CA ASP A 30 23.53 -1.88 -0.42
C ASP A 30 24.56 -1.83 -1.55
N THR A 31 25.78 -1.41 -1.19
CA THR A 31 27.00 -1.24 -2.01
C THR A 31 26.88 -0.51 -3.35
N GLU A 32 25.96 -0.88 -4.25
CA GLU A 32 25.73 -0.28 -5.57
C GLU A 32 24.24 -0.12 -5.93
N ASN A 33 23.33 -0.80 -5.23
CA ASN A 33 21.91 -0.86 -5.62
C ASN A 33 20.99 -0.12 -4.63
N LEU A 34 19.98 0.55 -5.17
CA LEU A 34 18.94 1.25 -4.41
C LEU A 34 17.60 0.53 -4.59
N ALA A 35 16.98 0.14 -3.48
CA ALA A 35 15.66 -0.47 -3.47
C ALA A 35 14.68 0.37 -2.64
N LEU A 36 13.54 0.69 -3.22
CA LEU A 36 12.42 1.33 -2.55
C LEU A 36 11.47 0.24 -2.04
N CYS A 37 11.27 0.18 -0.73
CA CYS A 37 10.25 -0.63 -0.08
C CYS A 37 9.04 0.24 0.26
N ILE A 38 7.84 -0.20 -0.11
CA ILE A 38 6.58 0.43 0.31
C ILE A 38 5.77 -0.58 1.11
N ASN A 39 5.43 -0.20 2.34
CA ASN A 39 4.62 -0.99 3.25
C ASN A 39 3.26 -0.35 3.44
N ILE A 40 2.19 -1.15 3.33
CA ILE A 40 0.84 -0.75 3.68
C ILE A 40 0.43 -1.47 4.97
N THR A 41 0.17 -0.70 6.02
CA THR A 41 -0.29 -1.19 7.32
C THR A 41 -1.80 -1.00 7.44
N ASN A 42 -2.51 -2.03 7.89
CA ASN A 42 -3.88 -1.90 8.36
C ASN A 42 -3.87 -1.47 9.83
N THR A 43 -4.21 -0.22 10.08
CA THR A 43 -4.12 0.40 11.41
C THR A 43 -5.14 -0.13 12.42
N LYS A 44 -6.18 -0.86 11.97
CA LYS A 44 -7.13 -1.50 12.90
C LYS A 44 -6.57 -2.73 13.61
N ILE A 45 -5.65 -3.44 12.95
CA ILE A 45 -5.05 -4.68 13.45
C ILE A 45 -3.55 -4.55 13.67
N ASP A 46 -3.01 -3.37 13.40
CA ASP A 46 -1.59 -3.02 13.44
C ASP A 46 -0.69 -4.04 12.73
N LYS A 47 -1.09 -4.45 11.52
CA LYS A 47 -0.34 -5.40 10.69
C LYS A 47 -0.06 -4.84 9.31
N VAL A 48 1.16 -5.07 8.84
CA VAL A 48 1.53 -4.89 7.43
C VAL A 48 0.74 -5.90 6.60
N VAL A 49 -0.05 -5.41 5.65
CA VAL A 49 -0.88 -6.23 4.75
C VAL A 49 -0.28 -6.33 3.36
N VAL A 50 0.60 -5.40 2.99
CA VAL A 50 1.35 -5.40 1.72
C VAL A 50 2.74 -4.84 1.99
N SER A 51 3.76 -5.47 1.41
CA SER A 51 5.15 -5.04 1.42
C SER A 51 5.74 -5.31 0.04
N GLU A 52 6.04 -4.26 -0.72
CA GLU A 52 6.54 -4.37 -2.09
C GLU A 52 7.89 -3.67 -2.24
N TRP A 53 8.75 -4.26 -3.06
CA TRP A 53 10.12 -3.81 -3.30
C TRP A 53 10.28 -3.41 -4.76
N PHE A 54 10.81 -2.22 -5.01
CA PHE A 54 11.05 -1.67 -6.33
C PHE A 54 12.54 -1.35 -6.47
N ASN A 55 13.18 -1.89 -7.50
CA ASN A 55 14.53 -1.46 -7.85
C ASN A 55 14.46 -0.04 -8.44
N ILE A 56 15.22 0.90 -7.88
CA ILE A 56 15.24 2.30 -8.31
C ILE A 56 16.63 2.75 -8.79
N GLU A 57 17.55 1.82 -9.08
CA GLU A 57 18.93 2.07 -9.59
C GLU A 57 19.01 3.12 -10.72
N ILE A 58 17.95 3.26 -11.52
CA ILE A 58 17.91 4.14 -12.71
C ILE A 58 17.44 5.56 -12.38
N LEU A 59 16.87 5.79 -11.19
CA LEU A 59 16.44 7.13 -10.77
C LEU A 59 17.67 7.86 -10.25
N ASN A 60 18.20 8.70 -11.11
CA ASN A 60 19.38 9.52 -10.91
C ASN A 60 19.27 10.39 -9.63
N HIS A 61 19.74 9.85 -8.50
CA HIS A 61 20.13 10.42 -7.19
C HIS A 61 19.43 11.66 -6.58
N ASP A 62 18.34 12.19 -7.14
CA ASP A 62 17.62 13.32 -6.57
C ASP A 62 16.49 12.83 -5.65
N GLU A 63 16.62 13.12 -4.37
CA GLU A 63 15.67 12.79 -3.30
C GLU A 63 14.24 13.24 -3.64
N LYS A 64 14.08 14.36 -4.36
CA LYS A 64 12.76 14.82 -4.78
C LYS A 64 12.07 13.85 -5.73
N THR A 65 12.82 13.27 -6.66
CA THR A 65 12.32 12.27 -7.63
C THR A 65 11.96 10.97 -6.91
N GLU A 66 12.81 10.52 -5.98
CA GLU A 66 12.57 9.34 -5.16
C GLU A 66 11.30 9.51 -4.30
N ASN A 67 11.16 10.64 -3.61
CA ASN A 67 10.00 10.96 -2.79
C ASN A 67 8.72 11.05 -3.64
N TRP A 68 8.80 11.66 -4.82
CA TRP A 68 7.68 11.72 -5.75
C TRP A 68 7.27 10.33 -6.24
N LEU A 69 8.22 9.48 -6.64
CA LEU A 69 7.91 8.13 -7.09
C LEU A 69 7.27 7.32 -5.97
N ALA A 70 7.88 7.33 -4.78
CA ALA A 70 7.34 6.64 -3.63
C ALA A 70 5.92 7.09 -3.29
N LEU A 71 5.63 8.39 -3.40
CA LEU A 71 4.29 8.94 -3.22
C LEU A 71 3.30 8.41 -4.27
N VAL A 72 3.68 8.41 -5.56
CA VAL A 72 2.83 7.91 -6.65
C VAL A 72 2.53 6.43 -6.46
N VAL A 73 3.55 5.62 -6.18
CA VAL A 73 3.39 4.17 -6.00
C VAL A 73 2.55 3.87 -4.76
N ALA A 74 2.82 4.53 -3.62
CA ALA A 74 2.03 4.36 -2.40
C ALA A 74 0.56 4.73 -2.61
N ARG A 75 0.25 5.82 -3.33
CA ARG A 75 -1.12 6.21 -3.68
C ARG A 75 -1.83 5.15 -4.53
N ASN A 76 -1.13 4.59 -5.52
CA ASN A 76 -1.67 3.57 -6.40
C ASN A 76 -1.94 2.26 -5.65
N MET A 77 -1.01 1.85 -4.79
CA MET A 77 -1.16 0.66 -3.94
C MET A 77 -2.34 0.80 -2.98
N LEU A 78 -2.44 1.93 -2.25
CA LEU A 78 -3.58 2.19 -1.35
C LEU A 78 -4.92 2.15 -2.09
N THR A 79 -4.98 2.73 -3.28
CA THR A 79 -6.20 2.76 -4.08
C THR A 79 -6.58 1.35 -4.56
N SER A 80 -5.60 0.56 -5.00
CA SER A 80 -5.81 -0.82 -5.45
C SER A 80 -6.30 -1.73 -4.33
N ILE A 81 -5.73 -1.62 -3.13
CA ILE A 81 -6.17 -2.38 -1.94
C ILE A 81 -7.62 -2.05 -1.59
N ILE A 82 -7.99 -0.77 -1.63
CA ILE A 82 -9.36 -0.34 -1.33
C ILE A 82 -10.33 -0.84 -2.40
N ALA A 83 -9.95 -0.75 -3.68
CA ALA A 83 -10.78 -1.23 -4.79
C ALA A 83 -10.98 -2.74 -4.73
N GLY A 84 -9.89 -3.52 -4.56
CA GLY A 84 -9.96 -4.98 -4.43
C GLY A 84 -10.80 -5.43 -3.22
N ARG A 85 -10.75 -4.69 -2.11
CA ARG A 85 -11.61 -4.97 -0.95
C ARG A 85 -13.08 -4.67 -1.22
N ARG A 86 -13.39 -3.60 -1.96
CA ARG A 86 -14.77 -3.32 -2.38
C ARG A 86 -15.29 -4.43 -3.29
N GLY A 87 -14.53 -4.82 -4.31
CA GLY A 87 -14.89 -5.95 -5.18
C GLY A 87 -15.16 -7.24 -4.39
N LYS A 88 -14.25 -7.64 -3.49
CA LYS A 88 -14.47 -8.81 -2.62
C LYS A 88 -15.69 -8.66 -1.70
N ARG A 89 -15.96 -7.46 -1.18
CA ARG A 89 -17.15 -7.23 -0.36
C ARG A 89 -18.42 -7.40 -1.20
N ASP A 90 -18.44 -6.86 -2.40
CA ASP A 90 -19.57 -6.93 -3.31
C ASP A 90 -19.82 -8.38 -3.75
N GLU A 91 -18.76 -9.14 -4.06
CA GLU A 91 -18.83 -10.58 -4.34
C GLU A 91 -19.38 -11.39 -3.15
N VAL A 92 -18.91 -11.13 -1.93
CA VAL A 92 -19.40 -11.82 -0.72
C VAL A 92 -20.86 -11.47 -0.44
N GLN A 93 -21.23 -10.20 -0.59
CA GLN A 93 -22.60 -9.74 -0.38
C GLN A 93 -23.55 -10.36 -1.41
N GLU A 94 -23.13 -10.44 -2.68
CA GLU A 94 -23.88 -11.08 -3.74
C GLU A 94 -24.00 -12.61 -3.52
N GLY A 95 -22.91 -13.26 -3.11
CA GLY A 95 -22.91 -14.67 -2.76
C GLY A 95 -23.83 -14.98 -1.58
N TRP A 96 -23.83 -14.12 -0.56
CA TRP A 96 -24.73 -14.22 0.59
C TRP A 96 -26.19 -14.04 0.18
N LYS A 97 -26.49 -13.05 -0.67
CA LYS A 97 -27.85 -12.82 -1.18
C LYS A 97 -28.39 -14.04 -1.91
N LYS A 98 -27.61 -14.61 -2.84
CA LYS A 98 -27.95 -15.85 -3.56
C LYS A 98 -28.21 -17.03 -2.62
N LEU A 99 -27.41 -17.16 -1.55
CA LEU A 99 -27.60 -18.21 -0.56
C LEU A 99 -28.93 -18.02 0.20
N MET A 100 -29.24 -16.81 0.65
CA MET A 100 -30.48 -16.51 1.37
C MET A 100 -31.73 -16.72 0.49
N GLU A 101 -31.65 -16.34 -0.80
CA GLU A 101 -32.69 -16.65 -1.80
C GLU A 101 -32.89 -18.16 -1.95
N ALA A 102 -31.80 -18.94 -2.06
CA ALA A 102 -31.86 -20.40 -2.20
C ALA A 102 -32.40 -21.11 -0.95
N LEU A 103 -32.13 -20.57 0.24
CA LEU A 103 -32.63 -21.09 1.51
C LEU A 103 -34.09 -20.69 1.78
N GLY A 104 -34.72 -19.89 0.91
CA GLY A 104 -36.11 -19.45 1.06
C GLY A 104 -36.33 -18.54 2.28
N VAL A 105 -35.27 -17.91 2.78
CA VAL A 105 -35.32 -17.02 3.95
C VAL A 105 -35.83 -15.62 3.55
N ASP A 106 -35.89 -15.34 2.25
CA ASP A 106 -36.49 -14.12 1.68
C ASP A 106 -37.96 -14.38 1.28
N LYS A 107 -38.83 -14.60 2.28
CA LYS A 107 -40.28 -14.42 2.21
C LYS A 107 -40.83 -13.85 3.51
#